data_AF-A0A842JKI9-F1
#
_entry.id   AF-A0A842JKI9-F1
#
_cell.length_a   1.000
_cell.length_b   1.000
_cell.length_c   1.000
_cell.angle_alpha   90.00
_cell.angle_beta   90.00
_cell.angle_gamma   90.00
#
_symmetry.space_group_name_H-M   'P 1'
#
loop_
_entity.id
_entity.type
_entity.pdbx_description
1 polymer ?
#
loop_
_entity_poly.entity_id
_entity_poly.type
_entity_poly.pdbx_seq_one_letter_code
_entity_poly.pdbx_strand_id
1 'polypeptide(L)'
;MATPAELLDNMVPVSAFSRGKAAQAFSSASSSTPVIVLKNNVPYRIITTPDEYAYLSEVEADMVLMAEAIARLTGNQGGDPLPAEQVYAELGVAPEDVADADDVELA
;
A
#
# COMPACT_ATOMS: atom_id res chain seq x y z
N MET A 1 15.86 1.90 1.75
CA MET A 1 15.55 0.69 0.96
C MET A 1 16.82 -0.14 0.82
N ALA A 2 16.77 -1.43 1.15
CA ALA A 2 17.93 -2.31 1.10
C ALA A 2 18.51 -2.44 -0.32
N THR A 3 19.82 -2.43 -0.40
CA THR A 3 20.59 -2.70 -1.60
C THR A 3 20.51 -4.18 -2.00
N PRO A 4 20.81 -4.53 -3.26
CA PRO A 4 20.87 -5.94 -3.67
C PRO A 4 21.81 -6.78 -2.81
N ALA A 5 22.93 -6.22 -2.33
CA ALA A 5 23.87 -6.91 -1.45
C ALA A 5 23.23 -7.22 -0.08
N GLU A 6 22.58 -6.23 0.54
CA GLU A 6 21.88 -6.41 1.82
C GLU A 6 20.71 -7.40 1.73
N LEU A 7 20.06 -7.50 0.57
CA LEU A 7 19.02 -8.51 0.33
C LEU A 7 19.60 -9.93 0.24
N LEU A 8 20.78 -10.09 -0.39
CA LEU A 8 21.48 -11.38 -0.45
C LEU A 8 21.94 -11.83 0.94
N ASP A 9 22.43 -10.91 1.76
CA ASP A 9 22.87 -11.19 3.14
C ASP A 9 21.71 -11.63 4.04
N ASN A 10 20.49 -11.19 3.72
CA ASN A 10 19.27 -11.51 4.46
C ASN A 10 18.50 -12.72 3.89
N MET A 11 19.13 -13.55 3.05
CA MET A 11 18.56 -14.81 2.58
C MET A 11 18.79 -15.95 3.59
N VAL A 12 17.70 -16.57 4.06
CA VAL A 12 17.75 -17.63 5.07
C VAL A 12 17.00 -18.89 4.57
N PRO A 13 17.63 -20.08 4.54
CA PRO A 13 16.92 -21.30 4.17
C PRO A 13 15.87 -21.67 5.23
N VAL A 14 14.72 -22.19 4.82
CA VAL A 14 13.62 -22.59 5.72
C VAL A 14 14.06 -23.62 6.77
N SER A 15 15.09 -24.42 6.46
CA SER A 15 15.68 -25.39 7.40
C SER A 15 16.46 -24.75 8.56
N ALA A 16 16.84 -23.47 8.47
CA ALA A 16 17.47 -22.73 9.55
C ALA A 16 16.52 -22.54 10.75
N PHE A 17 15.21 -22.40 10.48
CA PHE A 17 14.19 -22.24 11.52
C PHE A 17 14.07 -23.50 12.39
N SER A 18 14.13 -24.70 11.78
CA SER A 18 14.17 -25.96 12.52
C SER A 18 15.47 -26.20 13.30
N ARG A 19 16.53 -25.41 13.04
CA ARG A 19 17.85 -25.52 13.68
C ARG A 19 18.08 -24.43 14.74
N GLY A 20 17.02 -23.81 15.24
CA GLY A 20 17.10 -22.80 16.30
C GLY A 20 17.55 -21.41 15.84
N LYS A 21 17.67 -21.15 14.53
CA LYS A 21 18.03 -19.81 14.01
C LYS A 21 16.83 -18.88 13.78
N ALA A 22 15.65 -19.25 14.27
CA ALA A 22 14.42 -18.47 14.07
C ALA A 22 14.54 -17.06 14.68
N ALA A 23 15.00 -16.94 15.93
CA ALA A 23 15.16 -15.66 16.59
C ALA A 23 16.13 -14.73 15.85
N GLN A 24 17.25 -15.27 15.35
CA GLN A 24 18.20 -14.51 14.54
C GLN A 24 17.55 -13.99 13.25
N ALA A 25 16.82 -14.85 12.53
CA ALA A 25 16.11 -14.45 11.31
C ALA A 25 15.07 -13.36 11.56
N PHE A 26 14.32 -13.40 12.67
CA PHE A 26 13.39 -12.33 13.01
C PHE A 26 14.10 -11.04 13.40
N SER A 27 15.22 -11.11 14.12
CA SER A 27 16.00 -9.92 14.53
C SER A 27 16.71 -9.21 13.37
N SER A 28 16.96 -9.91 12.26
CA SER A 28 17.58 -9.34 11.06
C SER A 28 16.60 -8.52 10.21
N ALA A 29 15.28 -8.75 10.36
CA ALA A 29 14.28 -7.98 9.64
C ALA A 29 14.13 -6.57 10.26
N SER A 30 14.20 -5.55 9.42
CA SER A 30 13.99 -4.16 9.81
C SER A 30 13.28 -3.38 8.70
N SER A 31 12.91 -2.12 8.97
CA SER A 31 12.30 -1.26 7.97
C SER A 31 13.16 -1.20 6.71
N SER A 32 12.52 -1.29 5.53
CA SER A 32 13.20 -1.35 4.24
C SER A 32 14.17 -2.53 4.03
N THR A 33 14.29 -3.47 4.99
CA THR A 33 15.27 -4.57 4.95
C THR A 33 14.62 -5.88 5.42
N PRO A 34 13.91 -6.57 4.51
CA PRO A 34 13.24 -7.81 4.85
C PRO A 34 14.21 -9.00 4.89
N VAL A 35 13.80 -10.07 5.57
CA VAL A 35 14.45 -11.39 5.47
C VAL A 35 13.73 -12.24 4.44
N ILE A 36 14.50 -12.77 3.47
CA ILE A 36 13.98 -13.61 2.40
C ILE A 36 14.18 -15.08 2.79
N VAL A 37 13.08 -15.79 3.01
CA VAL A 37 13.12 -17.21 3.33
C VAL A 37 13.17 -18.04 2.05
N LEU A 38 14.16 -18.92 1.94
CA LEU A 38 14.36 -19.79 0.79
C LEU A 38 13.88 -21.22 1.06
N LYS A 39 13.25 -21.85 0.07
CA LYS A 39 12.99 -23.31 0.05
C LYS A 39 13.59 -23.87 -1.24
N ASN A 40 14.50 -24.84 -1.12
CA ASN A 40 15.24 -25.39 -2.27
C ASN A 40 15.93 -24.31 -3.12
N ASN A 41 16.56 -23.31 -2.47
CA ASN A 41 17.22 -22.15 -3.09
C ASN A 41 16.30 -21.22 -3.90
N VAL A 42 14.98 -21.33 -3.73
CA VAL A 42 14.00 -20.43 -4.35
C VAL A 42 13.32 -19.60 -3.26
N PRO A 43 13.10 -18.27 -3.47
CA PRO A 43 12.31 -17.45 -2.58
C PRO A 43 10.93 -18.07 -2.30
N TYR A 44 10.62 -18.22 -1.01
CA TYR A 44 9.41 -18.89 -0.55
C TYR A 44 8.54 -17.99 0.31
N ARG A 45 9.13 -17.20 1.21
CA ARG A 45 8.43 -16.25 2.08
C ARG A 45 9.29 -15.02 2.32
N ILE A 46 8.65 -13.94 2.75
CA ILE A 46 9.28 -12.71 3.22
C ILE A 46 8.90 -12.53 4.69
N ILE A 47 9.87 -12.11 5.51
CA ILE A 47 9.67 -11.69 6.89
C ILE A 47 10.01 -10.21 6.97
N THR A 48 9.10 -9.41 7.51
CA THR A 48 9.28 -7.97 7.74
C THR A 48 8.68 -7.58 9.08
N THR A 49 8.92 -6.34 9.53
CA THR A 49 8.30 -5.82 10.75
C THR A 49 6.82 -5.49 10.52
N PRO A 50 5.98 -5.53 11.57
CA PRO A 50 4.58 -5.11 11.44
C PRO A 50 4.43 -3.68 10.92
N ASP A 51 5.27 -2.74 11.37
CA ASP A 51 5.22 -1.34 10.95
C ASP A 51 5.53 -1.17 9.46
N GLU A 52 6.54 -1.89 8.95
CA GLU A 52 6.87 -1.87 7.52
C GLU A 52 5.73 -2.49 6.70
N TYR A 53 5.12 -3.57 7.19
CA TYR A 53 3.97 -4.18 6.52
C TYR A 53 2.77 -3.22 6.44
N ALA A 54 2.47 -2.52 7.54
CA ALA A 54 1.40 -1.52 7.58
C ALA A 54 1.67 -0.37 6.59
N TYR A 55 2.88 0.20 6.63
CA TYR A 55 3.31 1.25 5.71
C TYR A 55 3.20 0.81 4.24
N LEU A 56 3.70 -0.38 3.88
CA LEU A 56 3.62 -0.89 2.52
C LEU A 56 2.17 -1.12 2.07
N SER A 57 1.28 -1.50 2.99
CA SER A 57 -0.16 -1.66 2.71
C SER A 57 -0.85 -0.32 2.43
N GLU A 58 -0.49 0.73 3.17
CA GLU A 58 -0.97 2.09 2.92
C GLU A 58 -0.47 2.62 1.58
N VAL A 59 0.83 2.47 1.30
CA VAL A 59 1.42 2.86 0.02
C VAL A 59 0.75 2.14 -1.16
N GLU A 60 0.45 0.85 -1.02
CA GLU A 60 -0.29 0.11 -2.06
C GLU A 60 -1.67 0.72 -2.31
N ALA A 61 -2.42 1.04 -1.24
CA ALA A 61 -3.73 1.66 -1.36
C ALA A 61 -3.64 3.04 -2.06
N ASP A 62 -2.67 3.86 -1.69
CA ASP A 62 -2.42 5.16 -2.31
C ASP A 62 -2.02 5.04 -3.78
N MET A 63 -1.23 4.03 -4.14
CA MET A 63 -0.87 3.77 -5.54
C MET A 63 -2.09 3.40 -6.39
N VAL A 64 -3.03 2.62 -5.84
CA VAL A 64 -4.30 2.30 -6.51
C VAL A 64 -5.12 3.58 -6.74
N LEU A 65 -5.24 4.44 -5.73
CA LEU A 65 -5.94 5.72 -5.84
C LEU A 65 -5.27 6.65 -6.86
N MET A 66 -3.94 6.71 -6.87
CA MET A 66 -3.18 7.50 -7.83
C MET A 66 -3.40 6.99 -9.27
N ALA A 67 -3.40 5.68 -9.48
CA ALA A 67 -3.65 5.09 -10.80
C ALA A 67 -5.06 5.44 -11.31
N GLU A 68 -6.06 5.35 -10.44
CA GLU A 68 -7.44 5.74 -10.75
C GLU A 68 -7.56 7.24 -11.08
N ALA A 69 -6.92 8.11 -10.28
CA ALA A 69 -6.90 9.55 -10.53
C ALA A 69 -6.27 9.87 -11.89
N ILE A 70 -5.15 9.23 -12.22
CA ILE A 70 -4.51 9.36 -13.54
C ILE A 70 -5.46 8.88 -14.64
N ALA A 71 -6.11 7.74 -14.48
CA ALA A 71 -7.05 7.21 -15.48
C ALA A 71 -8.21 8.18 -15.73
N ARG A 72 -8.79 8.78 -14.68
CA ARG A 72 -9.84 9.81 -14.79
C ARG A 72 -9.35 11.06 -15.48
N LEU A 73 -8.19 11.58 -15.08
CA LEU A 73 -7.61 12.79 -15.67
C LEU A 73 -7.29 12.58 -17.14
N THR A 74 -6.68 11.45 -17.50
CA THR A 74 -6.37 11.08 -18.89
C THR A 74 -7.64 10.87 -19.71
N GLY A 75 -8.63 10.15 -19.18
CA GLY A 75 -9.89 9.89 -19.86
C GLY A 75 -10.75 11.13 -20.07
N ASN A 76 -10.60 12.14 -19.21
CA ASN A 76 -11.31 13.42 -19.30
C ASN A 76 -10.47 14.55 -19.91
N GLN A 77 -9.31 14.25 -20.53
CA GLN A 77 -8.50 15.29 -21.19
C GLN A 77 -9.29 15.94 -22.31
N GLY A 78 -9.60 17.23 -22.14
CA GLY A 78 -10.39 18.00 -23.11
C GLY A 78 -11.90 17.78 -23.03
N GLY A 79 -12.39 17.05 -22.02
CA GLY A 79 -13.81 16.99 -21.69
C GLY A 79 -14.26 18.24 -20.93
N ASP A 80 -15.53 18.62 -21.14
CA ASP A 80 -16.13 19.72 -20.37
C ASP A 80 -16.37 19.27 -18.93
N PRO A 81 -16.10 20.12 -17.93
CA PRO A 81 -16.45 19.83 -16.54
C PRO A 81 -17.97 19.72 -16.41
N LEU A 82 -18.42 18.78 -15.58
CA LEU A 82 -19.84 18.67 -15.22
C LEU A 82 -20.16 19.72 -14.13
N PRO A 83 -21.20 20.55 -14.32
CA PRO A 83 -21.67 21.46 -13.28
C PRO A 83 -22.22 20.66 -12.09
N ALA A 84 -21.99 21.17 -10.88
CA ALA A 84 -22.38 20.48 -9.65
C ALA A 84 -23.89 20.22 -9.59
N GLU A 85 -24.70 21.16 -10.11
CA GLU A 85 -26.16 21.06 -10.15
C GLU A 85 -26.64 19.86 -10.98
N GLN A 86 -25.93 19.55 -12.08
CA GLN A 86 -26.24 18.39 -12.90
C GLN A 86 -25.94 17.09 -12.13
N VAL A 87 -24.82 17.05 -11.41
CA VAL A 87 -24.43 15.89 -10.59
C VAL A 87 -25.43 15.68 -9.45
N TYR A 88 -25.85 16.74 -8.76
CA TYR A 88 -26.83 16.66 -7.69
C TYR A 88 -28.18 16.15 -8.17
N ALA A 89 -28.67 16.67 -9.31
CA ALA A 89 -29.91 16.20 -9.91
C ALA A 89 -29.85 14.72 -10.31
N GLU A 90 -28.72 14.25 -10.83
CA GLU A 90 -28.52 12.84 -11.19
C GLU A 90 -28.46 11.92 -9.97
N LEU A 91 -27.83 12.36 -8.88
CA LEU A 91 -27.72 11.61 -7.63
C LEU A 91 -28.96 11.73 -6.73
N GLY A 92 -29.94 12.55 -7.10
CA GLY A 92 -31.13 12.81 -6.29
C GLY A 92 -30.84 13.58 -5.00
N VAL A 93 -29.78 14.39 -4.99
CA VAL A 93 -29.36 15.23 -3.86
C VAL A 93 -29.99 16.61 -4.03
N ALA A 94 -30.76 17.07 -3.04
CA ALA A 94 -31.29 18.42 -3.05
C ALA A 94 -30.21 19.42 -2.58
N PRO A 95 -30.16 20.66 -3.12
CA PRO A 95 -29.19 21.66 -2.68
C PRO A 95 -29.24 21.95 -1.18
N GLU A 96 -30.43 21.86 -0.58
CA GLU A 96 -30.63 22.03 0.86
C GLU A 96 -29.93 20.94 1.68
N ASP A 97 -29.90 19.69 1.17
CA ASP A 97 -29.24 18.56 1.84
C ASP A 97 -27.73 18.80 2.02
N VAL A 98 -27.11 19.53 1.08
CA VAL A 98 -25.69 19.89 1.13
C VAL A 98 -25.46 21.10 2.03
N ALA A 99 -26.37 22.09 1.99
CA ALA A 99 -26.25 23.29 2.79
C ALA A 99 -26.46 23.04 4.29
N ASP A 100 -27.30 22.06 4.63
CA ASP A 100 -27.60 21.66 6.01
C ASP A 100 -26.61 20.59 6.54
N ALA A 101 -25.66 20.12 5.72
CA ALA A 101 -24.66 19.17 6.14
C ALA A 101 -23.65 19.84 7.09
N ASP A 102 -23.37 19.17 8.23
CA ASP A 102 -22.32 19.61 9.14
C ASP A 102 -20.94 19.56 8.46
N ASP A 103 -20.11 20.56 8.75
CA ASP A 103 -18.71 20.56 8.30
C ASP A 103 -17.97 19.33 8.84
N VAL A 104 -17.20 18.68 7.97
CA VAL A 104 -16.36 17.55 8.36
C VAL A 104 -15.05 18.08 8.94
N GLU A 105 -14.83 17.88 10.24
CA GLU A 105 -13.50 18.06 10.83
C GLU A 105 -12.58 16.94 10.34
N LEU A 106 -11.59 17.30 9.50
CA LEU A 106 -10.52 16.39 9.11
C LEU A 106 -9.45 16.40 10.21
N ALA A 107 -9.38 15.29 10.95
CA ALA A 107 -8.39 15.05 12.00
C ALA A 107 -7.01 14.66 11.44
#